data_AF-A0A847BG83-F1
#
_entry.id   AF-A0A847BG83-F1
#
_cell.length_a   1.000
_cell.length_b   1.000
_cell.length_c   1.000
_cell.angle_alpha   90.00
_cell.angle_beta   90.00
_cell.angle_gamma   90.00
#
_symmetry.space_group_name_H-M   'P 1'
#
loop_
_entity.id
_entity.type
_entity.pdbx_description
1 polymer ?
#
loop_
_entity_poly.entity_id
_entity_poly.type
_entity_poly.pdbx_seq_one_letter_code
_entity_poly.pdbx_strand_id
1 'polypeptide(L)'
;MLFTTLTSLSGKREQRPFGWSGRRWLARLALALLALLLALPAQAERIREIANFAGVRDNVLVGYGLVVGLDGTGDQTMQAPFTGQSLSNMLSQLGITVPPGTNMQLRNVAAVMVTADLPPFSRPGQRIDINVSSVGNARSLRGGTLLMTPLKG
;
A
#
# COMPACT_ATOMS: atom_id res chain seq x y z
N MET A 1 105.69 -43.91 -9.76
CA MET A 1 106.03 -42.54 -9.33
C MET A 1 104.73 -41.80 -9.12
N LEU A 2 104.39 -41.13 -8.02
CA LEU A 2 104.93 -40.98 -6.66
C LEU A 2 103.83 -40.18 -5.90
N PHE A 3 103.45 -40.63 -4.69
CA PHE A 3 102.97 -39.87 -3.51
C PHE A 3 101.74 -38.93 -3.59
N THR A 4 100.67 -39.16 -2.81
CA THR A 4 100.43 -38.71 -1.39
C THR A 4 100.13 -37.21 -1.31
N THR A 5 98.92 -36.75 -0.92
CA THR A 5 98.55 -36.53 0.50
C THR A 5 97.03 -36.56 0.76
N LEU A 6 96.71 -37.04 1.96
CA LEU A 6 95.41 -37.05 2.61
C LEU A 6 94.89 -35.64 2.94
N THR A 7 93.57 -35.44 2.84
CA THR A 7 92.84 -34.62 3.83
C THR A 7 91.48 -35.26 4.13
N SER A 8 91.45 -36.02 5.21
CA SER A 8 90.25 -36.44 5.94
C SER A 8 89.75 -35.28 6.80
N LEU A 9 88.44 -35.07 6.87
CA LEU A 9 87.66 -34.51 7.99
C LEU A 9 86.18 -34.49 7.54
N SER A 10 85.40 -35.49 7.90
CA SER A 10 84.61 -35.55 9.14
C SER A 10 83.24 -34.88 8.99
N GLY A 11 82.22 -35.69 9.26
CA GLY A 11 80.84 -35.47 8.85
C GLY A 11 80.13 -34.27 9.47
N LYS A 12 79.24 -33.68 8.66
CA LYS A 12 78.04 -33.01 9.15
C LYS A 12 76.83 -33.78 8.64
N ARG A 13 76.20 -34.56 9.53
CA ARG A 13 74.83 -35.03 9.32
C ARG A 13 73.95 -33.80 9.21
N GLU A 14 73.38 -33.60 8.03
CA GLU A 14 72.36 -32.58 7.78
C GLU A 14 71.08 -33.01 8.50
N GLN A 15 70.91 -32.53 9.72
CA GLN A 15 69.70 -32.69 10.52
C GLN A 15 68.60 -31.86 9.87
N ARG A 16 67.70 -32.52 9.11
CA ARG A 16 66.43 -31.90 8.70
C ARG A 16 65.60 -31.66 9.96
N PRO A 17 65.15 -30.43 10.26
CA PRO A 17 64.24 -30.21 11.38
C PRO A 17 62.87 -30.83 11.04
N PHE A 18 62.70 -32.06 11.53
CA PHE A 18 61.45 -32.78 11.64
C PHE A 18 60.57 -32.05 12.68
N GLY A 19 59.71 -31.13 12.25
CA GLY A 19 58.80 -30.44 13.18
C GLY A 19 57.94 -29.30 12.64
N TRP A 20 57.91 -29.03 11.33
CA TRP A 20 57.24 -27.84 10.79
C TRP A 20 55.83 -28.06 10.21
N SER A 21 55.36 -29.30 10.07
CA SER A 21 54.02 -29.57 9.54
C SER A 21 52.94 -29.19 10.56
N GLY A 22 53.04 -29.68 11.80
CA GLY A 22 51.99 -29.51 12.83
C GLY A 22 51.66 -28.05 13.14
N ARG A 23 52.67 -27.16 13.20
CA ARG A 23 52.44 -25.73 13.51
C ARG A 23 51.69 -25.00 12.39
N ARG A 24 51.86 -25.41 11.14
CA ARG A 24 51.13 -24.83 9.99
C ARG A 24 49.68 -25.32 9.94
N TRP A 25 49.41 -26.57 10.36
CA TRP A 25 48.06 -27.10 10.52
C TRP A 25 47.30 -26.40 11.65
N LEU A 26 47.94 -26.20 12.80
CA LEU A 26 47.35 -25.45 13.91
C LEU A 26 47.06 -24.00 13.55
N ALA A 27 47.98 -23.33 12.83
CA ALA A 27 47.74 -21.97 12.36
C ALA A 27 46.56 -21.87 11.37
N ARG A 28 46.41 -22.85 10.47
CA ARG A 28 45.27 -22.92 9.53
C ARG A 28 43.95 -23.19 10.25
N LEU A 29 43.95 -24.08 11.23
CA LEU A 29 42.76 -24.36 12.05
C LEU A 29 42.34 -23.15 12.88
N ALA A 30 43.30 -22.45 13.48
CA ALA A 30 43.03 -21.21 14.22
C ALA A 30 42.46 -20.11 13.30
N LEU A 31 43.00 -19.98 12.08
CA LEU A 31 42.52 -19.01 11.10
C LEU A 31 41.09 -19.34 10.62
N ALA A 32 40.80 -20.62 10.37
CA ALA A 32 39.47 -21.08 9.98
C ALA A 32 38.44 -20.88 11.10
N LEU A 33 38.83 -21.16 12.35
CA LEU A 33 37.98 -20.93 13.51
C LEU A 33 37.69 -19.43 13.72
N LEU A 34 38.71 -18.58 13.53
CA LEU A 34 38.55 -17.13 13.60
C LEU A 34 37.62 -16.61 12.49
N ALA A 35 37.74 -17.13 11.27
CA ALA A 35 36.85 -16.77 10.17
C ALA A 35 35.38 -17.18 10.45
N LEU A 36 35.18 -18.33 11.10
CA LEU A 36 33.85 -18.79 11.50
C LEU A 36 33.25 -17.94 12.62
N LEU A 37 34.08 -17.50 13.58
CA LEU A 37 33.65 -16.60 14.65
C LEU A 37 33.31 -15.18 14.16
N LEU A 38 33.90 -14.77 13.02
CA LEU A 38 33.63 -13.48 12.38
C LEU A 38 32.46 -13.52 11.39
N ALA A 39 31.85 -14.68 11.14
CA ALA A 39 30.69 -14.81 10.29
C ALA A 39 29.43 -14.28 11.01
N LEU A 40 29.19 -12.98 10.91
CA LEU A 40 27.97 -12.34 11.39
C LEU A 40 26.76 -12.79 10.55
N PRO A 41 25.58 -12.97 11.17
CA PRO A 41 24.36 -13.28 10.42
C PRO A 41 24.02 -12.13 9.47
N ALA A 42 23.99 -12.41 8.18
CA ALA A 42 23.52 -11.46 7.18
C ALA A 42 22.00 -11.23 7.36
N GLN A 43 21.63 -10.06 7.86
CA GLN A 43 20.24 -9.62 7.97
C GLN A 43 19.73 -9.25 6.57
N ALA A 44 19.17 -10.21 5.85
CA ALA A 44 18.49 -9.97 4.58
C ALA A 44 17.06 -9.50 4.86
N GLU A 45 16.88 -8.20 5.09
CA GLU A 45 15.56 -7.60 5.21
C GLU A 45 14.91 -7.48 3.82
N ARG A 46 13.65 -7.89 3.68
CA ARG A 46 12.96 -7.85 2.38
C ARG A 46 12.72 -6.38 2.01
N ILE A 47 13.33 -5.95 0.90
CA ILE A 47 13.19 -4.59 0.31
C ILE A 47 11.71 -4.18 0.05
N ARG A 48 10.78 -5.13 0.06
CA ARG A 48 9.34 -4.87 -0.08
C ARG A 48 8.76 -3.94 1.00
N GLU A 49 9.42 -3.76 2.14
CA GLU A 49 8.90 -2.95 3.25
C GLU A 49 9.56 -1.56 3.41
N ILE A 50 10.54 -1.20 2.55
CA ILE A 50 11.36 0.03 2.73
C ILE A 50 11.11 1.08 1.62
N ALA A 51 10.23 0.80 0.65
CA ALA A 51 9.96 1.72 -0.47
C ALA A 51 8.46 1.99 -0.63
N ASN A 52 8.00 3.14 -0.14
CA ASN A 52 6.80 3.76 -0.70
C ASN A 52 7.17 4.30 -2.08
N PHE A 53 6.48 3.84 -3.13
CA PHE A 53 6.70 4.36 -4.48
C PHE A 53 6.44 5.88 -4.48
N ALA A 54 7.48 6.68 -4.72
CA ALA A 54 7.35 8.12 -4.89
C ALA A 54 6.42 8.37 -6.11
N GLY A 55 5.27 9.01 -5.87
CA GLY A 55 4.28 9.31 -6.91
C GLY A 55 2.97 8.50 -6.84
N VAL A 56 2.83 7.62 -5.85
CA VAL A 56 1.53 7.03 -5.51
C VAL A 56 0.66 8.09 -4.85
N ARG A 57 -0.28 8.64 -5.63
CA ARG A 57 -1.32 9.55 -5.15
C ARG A 57 -2.66 8.83 -5.23
N ASP A 58 -3.43 8.93 -4.16
CA ASP A 58 -4.83 8.56 -4.19
C ASP A 58 -5.58 9.55 -5.09
N ASN A 59 -6.51 9.02 -5.89
CA ASN A 59 -7.37 9.86 -6.72
C ASN A 59 -8.68 10.08 -5.99
N VAL A 60 -8.96 11.33 -5.64
CA VAL A 60 -10.22 11.69 -4.98
C VAL A 60 -11.32 11.71 -6.02
N LEU A 61 -12.29 10.83 -5.86
CA LEU A 61 -13.50 10.81 -6.67
C LEU A 61 -14.61 11.55 -5.94
N VAL A 62 -15.35 12.38 -6.67
CA VAL A 62 -16.52 13.12 -6.18
C VAL A 62 -17.71 12.87 -7.10
N GLY A 63 -18.89 12.72 -6.51
CA GLY A 63 -20.15 12.61 -7.23
C GLY A 63 -21.30 13.30 -6.52
N TYR A 64 -22.31 13.68 -7.30
CA TYR A 64 -23.57 14.21 -6.79
C TYR A 64 -24.65 13.15 -6.93
N GLY A 65 -25.27 12.80 -5.81
CA GLY A 65 -26.25 11.74 -5.71
C GLY A 65 -27.55 12.19 -5.04
N LEU A 66 -28.50 11.26 -5.03
CA LEU A 66 -29.79 11.40 -4.34
C LEU A 66 -29.98 10.20 -3.42
N VAL A 67 -30.31 10.45 -2.17
CA VAL A 67 -30.75 9.44 -1.21
C VAL A 67 -32.25 9.54 -1.06
N VAL A 68 -32.95 8.42 -1.20
CA VAL A 68 -34.41 8.33 -1.11
C VAL A 68 -34.84 7.39 0.02
N GLY A 69 -36.09 7.48 0.45
CA GLY A 69 -36.63 6.61 1.49
C GLY A 69 -36.19 7.02 2.91
N LEU A 70 -35.93 8.30 3.11
CA LEU A 70 -35.66 8.85 4.44
C LEU A 70 -36.97 9.01 5.21
N ASP A 71 -36.97 8.75 6.52
CA ASP A 71 -38.15 8.84 7.39
C ASP A 71 -38.40 10.28 7.86
N GLY A 72 -38.65 11.20 6.92
CA GLY A 72 -38.89 12.61 7.23
C GLY A 72 -37.64 13.40 7.63
N THR A 73 -36.45 12.80 7.50
CA THR A 73 -35.14 13.40 7.84
C THR A 73 -34.37 13.95 6.64
N GLY A 74 -34.94 13.88 5.44
CA GLY A 74 -34.40 14.45 4.20
C GLY A 74 -34.45 15.97 4.13
N ASP A 75 -34.21 16.51 2.94
CA ASP A 75 -34.07 17.95 2.74
C ASP A 75 -35.40 18.69 2.97
N GLN A 76 -35.32 19.91 3.49
CA GLN A 76 -36.48 20.78 3.63
C GLN A 76 -36.65 21.63 2.36
N THR A 77 -37.87 21.60 1.80
CA THR A 77 -38.27 22.15 0.50
C THR A 77 -37.82 23.59 0.21
N MET A 78 -37.58 24.42 1.23
CA MET A 78 -37.24 25.84 1.04
C MET A 78 -35.74 26.16 0.99
N GLN A 79 -34.86 25.20 1.33
CA GLN A 79 -33.41 25.45 1.49
C GLN A 79 -32.54 24.60 0.55
N ALA A 80 -33.14 23.70 -0.24
CA ALA A 80 -32.43 22.81 -1.14
C ALA A 80 -32.98 22.87 -2.59
N PRO A 81 -32.87 24.02 -3.29
CA PRO A 81 -33.39 24.19 -4.65
C PRO A 81 -32.80 23.19 -5.65
N PHE A 82 -31.56 22.75 -5.42
CA PHE A 82 -30.87 21.78 -6.26
C PHE A 82 -31.42 20.34 -6.09
N THR A 83 -31.95 19.98 -4.92
CA THR A 83 -32.54 18.65 -4.67
C THR A 83 -33.84 18.47 -5.45
N GLY A 84 -34.71 19.49 -5.41
CA GLY A 84 -35.98 19.48 -6.16
C GLY A 84 -35.75 19.40 -7.67
N GLN A 85 -34.84 20.21 -8.21
CA GLN A 85 -34.53 20.19 -9.64
C GLN A 85 -33.91 18.86 -10.08
N SER A 86 -33.01 18.29 -9.27
CA SER A 86 -32.37 17.00 -9.58
C SER A 86 -33.38 15.86 -9.61
N LEU A 87 -34.32 15.82 -8.65
CA LEU A 87 -35.40 14.84 -8.62
C LEU A 87 -36.35 14.99 -9.82
N SER A 88 -36.76 16.23 -10.15
CA SER A 88 -37.58 16.50 -11.34
C SER A 88 -36.90 16.06 -12.63
N ASN A 89 -35.60 16.34 -12.79
CA ASN A 89 -34.82 15.92 -13.95
C ASN A 89 -34.71 14.39 -14.04
N MET A 90 -34.51 13.70 -12.90
CA MET A 90 -34.47 12.24 -12.84
C MET A 90 -35.81 11.62 -13.23
N LEU A 91 -36.90 12.11 -12.66
CA LEU A 91 -38.25 11.67 -13.02
C LEU A 91 -38.54 11.93 -14.50
N SER A 92 -38.13 13.08 -15.03
CA SER A 92 -38.25 13.39 -16.45
C SER A 92 -37.46 12.43 -17.35
N GLN A 93 -36.27 11.99 -16.93
CA GLN A 93 -35.49 10.98 -17.66
C GLN A 93 -36.18 9.61 -17.66
N LEU A 94 -36.99 9.31 -16.64
CA LEU A 94 -37.82 8.12 -16.56
C LEU A 94 -39.19 8.28 -17.25
N GLY A 95 -39.42 9.40 -17.96
CA GLY A 95 -40.67 9.69 -18.66
C GLY A 95 -41.80 10.19 -17.75
N ILE A 96 -41.49 10.53 -16.49
CA ILE A 96 -42.46 11.04 -15.51
C ILE A 96 -42.37 12.57 -15.48
N THR A 97 -43.41 13.25 -15.96
CA THR A 97 -43.48 14.71 -15.91
C THR A 97 -44.07 15.17 -14.58
N VAL A 98 -43.30 15.94 -13.81
CA VAL A 98 -43.77 16.57 -12.56
C VAL A 98 -44.38 17.94 -12.89
N PRO A 99 -45.66 18.21 -12.58
CA PRO A 99 -46.27 19.51 -12.82
C PRO A 99 -45.56 20.63 -12.04
N PRO A 100 -45.42 21.83 -12.63
CA PRO A 100 -44.87 22.99 -11.91
C PRO A 100 -45.76 23.34 -10.71
N GLY A 101 -45.15 23.61 -9.55
CA GLY A 101 -45.87 23.92 -8.31
C GLY A 101 -46.31 22.71 -7.48
N THR A 102 -46.01 21.47 -7.91
CA THR A 102 -46.22 20.29 -7.07
C THR A 102 -45.29 20.38 -5.87
N ASN A 103 -45.84 20.47 -4.65
CA ASN A 103 -45.06 20.50 -3.42
C ASN A 103 -44.47 19.10 -3.16
N MET A 104 -43.34 18.80 -3.82
CA MET A 104 -42.59 17.58 -3.57
C MET A 104 -42.11 17.62 -2.11
N GLN A 105 -42.57 16.64 -1.33
CA GLN A 105 -42.16 16.49 0.06
C GLN A 105 -40.71 16.00 0.08
N LEU A 106 -39.76 16.94 0.02
CA LEU A 106 -38.33 16.64 0.06
C LEU A 106 -37.91 16.02 1.41
N ARG A 107 -38.78 15.98 2.43
CA ARG A 107 -38.46 15.38 3.73
C ARG A 107 -38.08 13.89 3.66
N ASN A 108 -38.39 13.20 2.57
CA ASN A 108 -38.02 11.79 2.39
C ASN A 108 -36.89 11.58 1.35
N VAL A 109 -36.30 12.67 0.85
CA VAL A 109 -35.26 12.68 -0.18
C VAL A 109 -34.17 13.68 0.17
N ALA A 110 -32.91 13.35 0.01
CA ALA A 110 -31.80 14.27 0.23
C ALA A 110 -30.86 14.29 -0.97
N ALA A 111 -30.42 15.49 -1.38
CA ALA A 111 -29.27 15.59 -2.27
C ALA A 111 -27.99 15.39 -1.45
N VAL A 112 -27.10 14.54 -1.95
CA VAL A 112 -25.88 14.17 -1.24
C VAL A 112 -24.65 14.35 -2.13
N MET A 113 -23.53 14.63 -1.48
CA MET A 113 -22.21 14.58 -2.06
C MET A 113 -21.58 13.26 -1.63
N VAL A 114 -21.06 12.54 -2.62
CA VAL A 114 -20.35 11.28 -2.42
C VAL A 114 -18.88 11.55 -2.72
N THR A 115 -18.02 11.25 -1.77
CA THR A 115 -16.56 11.36 -1.92
C THR A 115 -15.94 10.00 -1.65
N ALA A 116 -14.95 9.62 -2.46
CA ALA A 116 -14.24 8.36 -2.30
C ALA A 116 -12.77 8.55 -2.63
N ASP A 117 -11.89 7.87 -1.90
CA ASP A 117 -10.47 7.83 -2.23
C ASP A 117 -10.22 6.55 -3.05
N LEU A 118 -9.81 6.70 -4.30
CA LEU A 118 -9.46 5.58 -5.18
C LEU A 118 -7.97 5.26 -5.01
N PRO A 119 -7.63 4.09 -4.43
CA PRO A 119 -6.24 3.72 -4.25
C PRO A 119 -5.49 3.63 -5.59
N PRO A 120 -4.18 3.85 -5.58
CA PRO A 120 -3.34 3.57 -6.74
C PRO A 120 -3.53 2.13 -7.22
N PHE A 121 -3.49 1.91 -8.53
CA PHE A 121 -3.57 0.57 -9.15
C PHE A 121 -4.87 -0.22 -8.83
N SER A 122 -5.94 0.49 -8.49
CA SER A 122 -7.27 -0.11 -8.33
C SER A 122 -7.73 -0.86 -9.58
N ARG A 123 -8.34 -2.04 -9.41
CA ARG A 123 -8.82 -2.87 -10.52
C ARG A 123 -10.32 -2.71 -10.76
N PRO A 124 -10.81 -2.90 -12.00
CA PRO A 124 -12.23 -2.95 -12.26
C PRO A 124 -12.93 -3.99 -11.38
N GLY A 125 -14.04 -3.60 -10.74
CA GLY A 125 -14.82 -4.45 -9.83
C GLY A 125 -14.31 -4.48 -8.38
N GLN A 126 -13.19 -3.81 -8.07
CA GLN A 126 -12.75 -3.63 -6.70
C GLN A 126 -13.74 -2.72 -5.94
N ARG A 127 -14.10 -3.13 -4.72
CA ARG A 127 -14.90 -2.30 -3.82
C ARG A 127 -14.02 -1.24 -3.18
N ILE A 128 -14.54 -0.02 -3.11
CA ILE A 128 -13.91 1.11 -2.42
C ILE A 128 -14.90 1.67 -1.41
N ASP A 129 -14.37 2.19 -0.31
CA ASP A 129 -15.17 2.87 0.69
C ASP A 129 -15.52 4.28 0.20
N ILE A 130 -16.70 4.74 0.58
CA ILE A 130 -17.21 6.05 0.22
C ILE A 130 -17.69 6.78 1.47
N ASN A 131 -17.62 8.09 1.45
CA ASN A 131 -18.28 8.96 2.40
C ASN A 131 -19.45 9.66 1.71
N VAL A 132 -20.61 9.66 2.36
CA VAL A 132 -21.84 10.28 1.85
C VAL A 132 -22.27 11.36 2.82
N SER A 133 -22.31 12.60 2.33
CA SER A 133 -22.67 13.77 3.12
C SER A 133 -23.87 14.48 2.50
N SER A 134 -24.80 14.95 3.34
CA SER A 134 -25.90 15.80 2.89
C SER A 134 -25.36 17.11 2.31
N VAL A 135 -25.85 17.51 1.13
CA VAL A 135 -25.58 18.84 0.56
C VAL A 135 -26.55 19.87 1.10
N GLY A 136 -27.78 19.44 1.39
CA GLY A 136 -28.81 20.28 2.00
C GLY A 136 -28.83 20.14 3.52
N ASN A 137 -30.01 20.21 4.10
CA ASN A 137 -30.25 20.26 5.54
C ASN A 137 -30.91 18.97 6.08
N ALA A 138 -30.68 17.84 5.41
CA ALA A 138 -31.11 16.54 5.90
C ALA A 138 -30.54 16.27 7.31
N ARG A 139 -31.41 15.92 8.26
CA ARG A 139 -31.05 15.61 9.65
C ARG A 139 -30.36 14.25 9.79
N SER A 140 -30.68 13.31 8.89
CA SER A 140 -30.08 11.98 8.87
C SER A 140 -30.26 11.33 7.49
N LEU A 141 -29.24 10.61 7.05
CA LEU A 141 -29.26 9.77 5.85
C LEU A 141 -29.51 8.29 6.16
N ARG A 142 -29.64 7.93 7.45
CA ARG A 142 -29.83 6.54 7.89
C ARG A 142 -31.18 6.02 7.43
N GLY A 143 -31.22 4.76 6.99
CA GLY A 143 -32.43 4.11 6.49
C GLY A 143 -32.75 4.45 5.03
N GLY A 144 -32.12 5.49 4.48
CA GLY A 144 -32.24 5.84 3.07
C GLY A 144 -31.40 4.94 2.16
N THR A 145 -31.77 4.95 0.88
CA THR A 145 -31.05 4.26 -0.19
C THR A 145 -30.42 5.29 -1.12
N LEU A 146 -29.10 5.20 -1.32
CA LEU A 146 -28.38 6.00 -2.31
C LEU A 146 -28.70 5.48 -3.71
N LEU A 147 -29.19 6.36 -4.58
CA LEU A 147 -29.39 6.07 -5.98
C LEU A 147 -28.03 6.02 -6.71
N MET A 148 -28.01 5.34 -7.86
CA MET A 148 -26.80 5.18 -8.66
C MET A 148 -26.16 6.54 -8.94
N THR A 149 -24.93 6.71 -8.47
CA THR A 149 -24.23 7.98 -8.48
C THR A 149 -22.89 7.81 -9.19
N PRO A 150 -22.67 8.42 -10.36
CA PRO A 150 -21.37 8.39 -11.01
C PRO A 150 -20.37 9.22 -10.21
N LEU A 151 -19.18 8.67 -9.98
CA LEU A 151 -18.07 9.37 -9.32
C LEU A 151 -17.03 9.78 -10.36
N LYS A 152 -16.46 10.98 -10.22
CA LYS A 152 -15.46 11.54 -11.13
C LYS A 152 -14.27 12.09 -10.35
N GLY A 153 -13.06 11.91 -10.88
CA GLY A 153 -11.81 12.43 -10.34
C GLY A 153 -10.67 12.18 -11.31
#